data_AF-T0YGI0-F1
#
_entry.id   AF-T0YGI0-F1
#
_cell.length_a   1.000
_cell.length_b   1.000
_cell.length_c   1.000
_cell.angle_alpha   90.00
_cell.angle_beta   90.00
_cell.angle_gamma   90.00
#
_symmetry.space_group_name_H-M   'P 1'
#
loop_
_entity.id
_entity.type
_entity.pdbx_description
1 polymer ?
#
loop_
_entity_poly.entity_id
_entity_poly.type
_entity_poly.pdbx_seq_one_letter_code
_entity_poly.pdbx_strand_id
1 'polypeptide(L)' 'MSVRAGARKQERIRAALDLAKEVGFPDWVTVDEADFKGTFKAVPERAALSPDLNENLVVEFYSK' A
#
# COMPACT_ATOMS: atom_id res chain seq x y z
N MET A 1 5.20 -3.47 10.22
CA MET A 1 5.10 -4.75 9.49
C MET A 1 6.40 -4.97 8.71
N SER A 2 6.88 -6.21 8.49
CA SER A 2 8.17 -6.43 7.82
C SER A 2 8.21 -7.72 7.00
N VAL A 3 8.91 -7.71 5.87
CA VAL A 3 9.12 -8.91 5.04
C VAL A 3 10.04 -9.89 5.77
N ARG A 4 9.62 -11.16 5.84
CA ARG A 4 10.40 -12.25 6.45
C ARG A 4 11.73 -12.42 5.71
N ALA A 5 12.82 -12.61 6.46
CA ALA A 5 14.19 -12.63 5.93
C ALA A 5 14.39 -13.61 4.75
N GLY A 6 13.83 -14.82 4.82
CA GLY A 6 13.92 -15.80 3.73
C GLY A 6 13.21 -15.41 2.44
N ALA A 7 12.25 -14.48 2.49
CA ALA A 7 11.50 -13.99 1.34
C ALA A 7 12.13 -12.74 0.70
N ARG A 8 12.99 -11.98 1.41
CA ARG A 8 13.61 -10.74 0.92
C ARG A 8 14.46 -10.92 -0.35
N LYS A 9 14.92 -12.15 -0.62
CA LYS A 9 15.69 -12.50 -1.82
C LYS A 9 14.84 -12.89 -3.03
N GLN A 10 13.52 -13.02 -2.87
CA GLN A 10 12.64 -13.38 -3.97
C GLN A 10 12.55 -12.22 -4.95
N GLU A 11 12.83 -12.48 -6.24
CA GLU A 11 12.82 -11.46 -7.29
C GLU A 11 11.48 -10.73 -7.39
N ARG A 12 10.35 -11.44 -7.21
CA ARG A 12 9.02 -10.81 -7.18
C ARG A 12 8.86 -9.72 -6.12
N ILE A 13 9.51 -9.87 -4.96
CA ILE A 13 9.42 -8.89 -3.87
C ILE A 13 10.30 -7.67 -4.18
N ARG A 14 11.47 -7.90 -4.78
CA ARG A 14 12.34 -6.81 -5.26
C ARG A 14 11.67 -6.03 -6.39
N ALA A 15 11.18 -6.71 -7.42
CA ALA A 15 10.49 -6.08 -8.54
C ALA A 15 9.26 -5.28 -8.10
N ALA A 16 8.47 -5.80 -7.15
CA ALA A 16 7.34 -5.07 -6.59
C ALA A 16 7.78 -3.84 -5.78
N LEU A 17 8.87 -3.94 -5.02
CA LEU A 17 9.41 -2.80 -4.28
C LEU A 17 9.93 -1.72 -5.23
N ASP A 18 10.68 -2.11 -6.26
CA ASP A 18 11.23 -1.19 -7.26
C ASP A 18 10.12 -0.48 -8.03
N LEU A 19 9.07 -1.20 -8.45
CA LEU A 19 7.89 -0.61 -9.07
C LEU A 19 7.19 0.39 -8.11
N ALA A 20 7.07 0.04 -6.83
CA ALA A 20 6.46 0.93 -5.85
C ALA A 20 7.28 2.21 -5.61
N LYS A 21 8.61 2.18 -5.80
CA LYS A 21 9.45 3.38 -5.78
C LYS A 21 9.16 4.30 -6.96
N GLU A 22 8.98 3.73 -8.14
CA GLU A 22 8.68 4.51 -9.35
C GLU A 22 7.30 5.17 -9.28
N VAL A 23 6.32 4.47 -8.71
CA VAL A 23 4.96 4.99 -8.47
C VAL A 23 4.93 6.00 -7.31
N GLY A 24 5.84 5.84 -6.33
CA GLY A 24 5.84 6.61 -5.10
C GLY A 24 4.93 5.99 -4.03
N PHE A 25 5.25 6.27 -2.77
CA PHE A 25 4.47 5.77 -1.63
C PHE A 25 3.46 6.82 -1.15
N PRO A 26 2.24 6.42 -0.75
CA PRO A 26 1.28 7.33 -0.16
C PRO A 26 1.76 7.90 1.19
N ASP A 27 1.42 9.14 1.51
CA ASP A 27 1.90 9.84 2.71
C ASP A 27 1.55 9.18 4.04
N TRP A 28 0.49 8.36 4.04
CA TRP A 28 0.02 7.61 5.22
C TRP A 28 0.81 6.31 5.49
N VAL A 29 1.73 5.94 4.59
CA VAL A 29 2.66 4.82 4.76
C VAL A 29 4.10 5.31 4.68
N THR A 30 4.99 4.69 5.44
CA THR A 30 6.43 4.84 5.25
C THR A 30 7.05 3.48 5.02
N VAL A 31 7.77 3.37 3.91
CA VAL A 31 8.45 2.14 3.52
C VAL A 31 9.95 2.37 3.66
N ASP A 32 10.59 1.52 4.45
CA ASP A 32 12.04 1.38 4.52
C ASP A 32 12.43 0.22 3.60
N GLU A 33 12.98 0.61 2.45
CA GLU A 33 13.37 -0.30 1.37
C GLU A 33 14.62 -1.13 1.72
N ALA A 34 15.53 -0.56 2.51
CA ALA A 34 16.76 -1.25 2.91
C ALA A 34 16.40 -2.43 3.82
N ASP A 35 15.48 -2.21 4.74
CA ASP A 35 15.04 -3.20 5.72
C ASP A 35 13.82 -4.02 5.29
N PHE A 36 13.21 -3.71 4.14
CA PHE A 36 11.93 -4.26 3.68
C PHE A 36 10.85 -4.16 4.77
N LYS A 37 10.74 -2.98 5.36
CA LYS A 37 9.79 -2.66 6.43
C LYS A 37 8.79 -1.63 5.95
N GLY A 38 7.55 -1.78 6.39
CA GLY A 38 6.48 -0.81 6.18
C GLY A 38 5.88 -0.41 7.51
N THR A 39 5.76 0.90 7.73
CA THR A 39 5.12 1.49 8.90
C THR A 39 3.89 2.26 8.43
N PHE A 40 2.74 1.85 8.94
CA PHE A 40 1.49 2.59 8.78
C PHE A 40 1.51 3.77 9.75
N LYS A 41 1.54 4.99 9.22
CA LYS A 41 1.67 6.21 10.03
C LYS A 41 0.32 6.70 10.53
N ALA A 42 -0.69 6.70 9.68
CA ALA A 42 -2.00 7.24 10.00
C ALA A 42 -3.08 6.61 9.13
N VAL A 43 -4.33 6.68 9.59
CA VAL A 43 -5.49 6.33 8.77
C VAL A 43 -5.65 7.39 7.69
N PRO A 44 -5.62 7.02 6.38
CA PRO A 44 -5.79 7.99 5.31
C PRO A 44 -7.17 8.64 5.37
N GLU A 45 -7.21 9.95 5.15
CA GLU A 45 -8.45 10.64 4.84
C GLU A 45 -8.92 10.29 3.42
N ARG A 46 -10.22 10.46 3.14
CA ARG A 46 -10.80 10.12 1.82
C ARG A 46 -10.03 10.73 0.64
N ALA A 47 -9.53 11.95 0.80
CA ALA A 47 -8.75 12.64 -0.24
C ALA A 47 -7.40 11.97 -0.55
N ALA A 48 -6.87 11.12 0.35
CA ALA A 48 -5.62 10.38 0.18
C ALA A 48 -5.84 8.96 -0.37
N LEU A 49 -7.09 8.57 -0.62
CA LEU A 49 -7.46 7.33 -1.30
C LEU A 49 -7.62 7.59 -2.81
N SER A 50 -7.37 6.56 -3.63
CA SER A 50 -7.53 6.70 -5.09
C SER A 50 -8.97 7.11 -5.43
N PRO A 51 -9.18 8.14 -6.26
CA PRO A 51 -10.51 8.59 -6.68
C PRO A 51 -11.26 7.56 -7.54
N ASP A 52 -10.59 6.51 -8.02
CA ASP A 52 -11.21 5.38 -8.74
C ASP A 52 -12.05 4.47 -7.81
N LEU A 53 -11.98 4.68 -6.50
CA LEU A 53 -12.77 3.97 -5.51
C LEU A 53 -14.20 4.56 -5.47
N ASN A 54 -15.03 4.08 -6.41
CA ASN A 54 -16.42 4.49 -6.54
C ASN A 54 -17.29 3.87 -5.42
N GLU A 55 -17.21 4.45 -4.21
CA GLU A 55 -17.97 4.03 -3.01
C GLU A 55 -19.50 4.00 -3.20
N ASN A 56 -20.03 4.66 -4.23
CA ASN A 56 -21.47 4.65 -4.53
C ASN A 56 -22.01 3.23 -4.76
N LEU A 57 -21.17 2.30 -5.26
CA LEU A 57 -21.58 0.92 -5.51
C LEU A 57 -21.79 0.12 -4.20
N VAL A 58 -21.20 0.55 -3.08
CA VAL A 58 -21.27 -0.15 -1.78
C VAL A 58 -22.53 0.24 -1.01
N VAL A 59 -22.96 1.50 -1.12
CA VAL A 59 -24.17 2.00 -0.44
C VAL A 59 -25.43 1.35 -1.02
N GLU A 60 -25.47 1.10 -2.34
CA GLU A 60 -26.58 0.38 -2.98
C GLU A 60 -26.68 -1.08 -2.53
N PHE A 61 -25.56 -1.75 -2.23
CA PHE A 61 -25.56 -3.16 -1.84
C PHE A 61 -26.02 -3.40 -0.39
N TYR A 62 -25.83 -2.42 0.51
CA TYR A 62 -26.31 -2.46 1.90
C TYR A 62 -27.64 -1.74 2.13
N SER A 63 -28.25 -1.20 1.06
CA SER A 63 -29.62 -0.67 1.09
C SER A 63 -30.69 -1.76 0.87
N LYS A 64 -30.34 -3.04 1.07
CA LYS A 64 -31.25 -4.19 1.06
C LYS A 64 -31.11 -5.03 2.32
#